data_AF-T1H2Y2-F1
#
_entry.id   AF-T1H2Y2-F1
#
_cell.length_a   1.000
_cell.length_b   1.000
_cell.length_c   1.000
_cell.angle_alpha   90.00
_cell.angle_beta   90.00
_cell.angle_gamma   90.00
#
_symmetry.space_group_name_H-M   'P 1'
#
loop_
_entity.id
_entity.type
_entity.pdbx_description
1 polymer ?
#
loop_
_entity_poly.entity_id
_entity_poly.type
_entity_poly.pdbx_seq_one_letter_code
_entity_poly.pdbx_strand_id
1 'polypeptide(L)'
;MSVITSLFGHLAIHCKKTTPICVNCAGDHCKDDCQATFKNCANCGNAHPATDKSFPKREEYSRIHKIMILDNLNYREAAKKLSVPDFIY
;
A
#
# COMPACT_ATOMS: atom_id res chain seq x y z
N MET A 1 4.53 -1.13 19.35
CA MET A 1 4.01 -1.99 18.26
C MET A 1 4.37 -1.32 16.95
N SER A 2 5.47 -1.77 16.35
CA SER A 2 6.08 -1.13 15.18
C SER A 2 5.16 -1.25 13.97
N VAL A 3 4.80 -0.12 13.37
CA VAL A 3 3.86 -0.05 12.25
C VAL A 3 4.60 -0.50 10.99
N ILE A 4 4.58 -1.81 10.72
CA ILE A 4 5.02 -2.38 9.44
C ILE A 4 3.97 -1.95 8.41
N THR A 5 4.30 -0.98 7.58
CA THR A 5 3.39 -0.47 6.56
C THR A 5 3.41 -1.40 5.37
N SER A 6 2.44 -2.33 5.37
CA SER A 6 2.10 -3.11 4.20
C SER A 6 1.85 -2.19 3.00
N LEU A 7 2.61 -2.40 1.93
CA LEU A 7 2.11 -2.08 0.60
C LEU A 7 0.79 -2.83 0.41
N PHE A 8 -0.22 -2.16 -0.15
CA PHE A 8 -1.55 -2.72 -0.33
C PHE A 8 -1.50 -4.14 -0.91
N GLY A 9 -2.06 -5.13 -0.21
CA GLY A 9 -2.18 -6.50 -0.71
C GLY A 9 -1.83 -7.61 0.29
N HIS A 10 -1.23 -7.30 1.45
CA HIS A 10 -0.95 -8.31 2.48
C HIS A 10 -0.89 -7.71 3.89
N LEU A 11 -1.16 -8.52 4.91
CA LEU A 11 -0.98 -8.09 6.30
C LEU A 11 0.51 -7.90 6.60
N ALA A 12 0.83 -7.03 7.55
CA ALA A 12 2.20 -6.76 8.02
C ALA A 12 2.99 -8.05 8.33
N ILE A 13 2.32 -9.04 8.92
CA ILE A 13 2.88 -10.36 9.26
C ILE A 13 3.31 -11.18 8.05
N HIS A 14 2.79 -10.87 6.86
CA HIS A 14 3.11 -11.53 5.60
C HIS A 14 4.06 -10.69 4.74
N CYS A 15 4.56 -9.57 5.26
CA CYS A 15 5.52 -8.75 4.56
C CYS A 15 6.86 -9.48 4.51
N LYS A 16 7.38 -9.70 3.30
CA LYS A 16 8.69 -10.32 3.10
C LYS A 16 9.85 -9.36 3.37
N LYS A 17 9.56 -8.05 3.47
CA LYS A 17 10.57 -7.05 3.81
C LYS A 17 10.84 -7.10 5.31
N THR A 18 12.11 -7.22 5.65
CA THR A 18 12.61 -7.15 7.02
C THR A 18 12.79 -5.71 7.51
N THR A 19 12.89 -4.76 6.58
CA THR A 19 13.01 -3.33 6.88
C THR A 19 11.64 -2.64 6.85
N PRO A 20 11.37 -1.73 7.80
CA PRO A 20 10.19 -0.87 7.74
C PRO A 20 10.29 0.07 6.53
N ILE A 21 9.13 0.36 5.93
CA ILE A 21 9.02 1.37 4.87
C ILE A 21 8.41 2.64 5.47
N CYS A 22 9.00 3.79 5.15
CA CYS A 22 8.50 5.06 5.63
C CYS A 22 7.24 5.47 4.86
N VAL A 23 6.14 5.76 5.58
CA VAL A 23 4.88 6.23 4.98
C VAL A 23 4.99 7.61 4.31
N ASN A 24 6.00 8.39 4.66
CA ASN A 24 6.15 9.76 4.15
C ASN A 24 6.95 9.80 2.84
N CYS A 25 8.03 9.03 2.75
CA CYS A 25 9.00 9.12 1.66
C CYS A 25 9.35 7.77 0.99
N ALA A 26 8.68 6.68 1.38
CA ALA A 26 8.93 5.32 0.88
C ALA A 26 10.37 4.79 1.08
N GLY A 27 11.17 5.41 1.95
CA GLY A 27 12.51 4.95 2.29
C GLY A 27 12.53 3.80 3.30
N ASP A 28 13.66 3.12 3.42
CA ASP A 28 13.86 1.96 4.31
C ASP A 28 14.14 2.40 5.77
N HIS A 29 13.16 3.05 6.40
CA HIS A 29 13.20 3.48 7.80
C HIS A 29 11.79 3.63 8.39
N CYS A 30 11.70 3.72 9.72
CA CYS A 30 10.45 4.04 10.41
C CYS A 30 10.04 5.49 10.17
N LYS A 31 8.74 5.79 10.19
CA LYS A 31 8.22 7.17 10.07
C LYS A 31 8.89 8.14 11.05
N ASP A 32 9.16 7.69 12.27
CA ASP A 32 9.70 8.50 13.36
C ASP A 32 11.16 8.94 13.09
N ASP A 33 11.89 8.19 12.27
CA ASP A 33 13.27 8.49 11.86
C ASP A 33 13.34 9.24 10.50
N CYS A 34 12.20 9.69 9.99
CA CYS A 34 12.12 10.29 8.66
C CYS A 34 12.68 11.72 8.63
N GLN A 35 13.81 11.90 7.95
CA GLN A 35 14.44 13.21 7.70
C GLN A 35 14.20 13.73 6.28
N ALA A 36 13.37 13.05 5.48
CA ALA A 36 13.10 13.45 4.11
C ALA A 36 12.28 14.75 4.07
N THR A 37 12.71 15.70 3.24
CA THR A 37 11.99 16.94 2.97
C THR A 37 10.94 16.79 1.86
N PHE A 38 11.05 15.72 1.07
CA PHE A 38 10.09 15.36 0.03
C PHE A 38 9.12 14.29 0.53
N LYS A 39 7.95 14.22 -0.12
CA LYS A 39 6.98 13.16 0.09
C LYS A 39 7.03 12.20 -1.10
N ASN A 40 6.93 10.91 -0.82
CA ASN A 40 6.86 9.87 -1.82
C ASN A 40 6.01 8.72 -1.29
N CYS A 41 5.01 8.32 -2.07
CA CYS A 41 4.05 7.32 -1.67
C CYS A 41 4.61 5.94 -1.97
N ALA A 42 4.76 5.10 -0.93
CA ALA A 42 5.21 3.72 -1.09
C ALA A 42 4.34 2.87 -2.01
N ASN A 43 3.09 3.28 -2.27
CA ASN A 43 2.12 2.52 -3.06
C ASN A 43 2.01 2.94 -4.53
N CYS A 44 2.42 4.16 -4.89
CA CYS A 44 2.31 4.66 -6.26
C CYS A 44 3.51 5.46 -6.77
N GLY A 45 4.48 5.79 -5.91
CA GLY A 45 5.64 6.59 -6.28
C GLY A 45 5.38 8.08 -6.47
N ASN A 46 4.16 8.58 -6.22
CA ASN A 46 3.82 9.98 -6.40
C ASN A 46 4.22 10.84 -5.20
N ALA A 47 4.30 12.16 -5.41
CA ALA A 47 4.76 13.16 -4.43
C ALA A 47 3.75 13.46 -3.30
N HIS A 48 3.27 12.43 -2.62
CA HIS A 48 2.36 12.51 -1.47
C HIS A 48 2.68 11.38 -0.47
N PRO A 49 2.26 11.47 0.80
CA PRO A 49 2.47 10.38 1.74
C PRO A 49 1.49 9.23 1.45
N ALA A 50 1.83 8.01 1.86
CA ALA A 50 0.99 6.83 1.70
C ALA A 50 -0.34 6.90 2.49
N THR A 51 -0.41 7.78 3.50
CA THR A 51 -1.60 8.03 4.32
C THR A 51 -2.55 9.07 3.70
N ASP A 52 -2.20 9.65 2.56
CA ASP A 52 -3.01 10.68 1.92
C ASP A 52 -4.38 10.12 1.48
N LYS A 53 -5.45 10.77 1.93
CA LYS A 53 -6.83 10.38 1.60
C LYS A 53 -7.25 10.83 0.20
N SER A 54 -6.57 11.82 -0.38
CA SER A 54 -6.82 12.33 -1.73
C SER A 54 -6.25 11.42 -2.82
N PHE A 55 -5.56 10.34 -2.44
CA PHE A 55 -4.98 9.38 -3.36
C PHE A 55 -6.07 8.65 -4.18
N PRO A 56 -6.18 8.88 -5.50
CA PRO A 56 -7.28 8.36 -6.31
C PRO A 56 -7.34 6.83 -6.34
N LYS A 57 -6.18 6.14 -6.29
CA LYS A 57 -6.16 4.67 -6.24
C LYS A 57 -6.71 4.12 -4.93
N ARG A 58 -6.84 4.91 -3.85
CA ARG A 58 -7.42 4.43 -2.58
C ARG A 58 -8.85 3.93 -2.76
N GLU A 59 -9.63 4.58 -3.63
CA GLU A 59 -10.98 4.14 -3.96
C GLU A 59 -10.94 2.79 -4.69
N GLU A 60 -10.03 2.65 -5.64
CA GLU A 60 -9.80 1.42 -6.39
C GLU A 60 -9.43 0.25 -5.45
N TYR A 61 -8.45 0.43 -4.56
CA TYR A 61 -8.08 -0.56 -3.54
C TYR A 61 -9.25 -0.90 -2.61
N SER A 62 -10.08 0.09 -2.24
CA SER A 62 -11.26 -0.15 -1.41
C SER A 62 -12.31 -0.99 -2.14
N ARG A 63 -12.48 -0.80 -3.45
CA ARG A 63 -13.35 -1.64 -4.29
C ARG A 63 -12.80 -3.07 -4.41
N ILE A 64 -11.49 -3.22 -4.64
CA ILE A 64 -10.84 -4.55 -4.67
C ILE A 64 -11.06 -5.27 -3.33
N HIS A 65 -10.83 -4.60 -2.20
CA HIS A 65 -11.02 -5.19 -0.88
C HIS A 65 -12.48 -5.60 -0.60
N LYS A 66 -13.46 -4.81 -1.07
CA LYS A 66 -14.87 -5.20 -1.01
C LYS A 66 -15.14 -6.48 -1.80
N ILE A 67 -14.60 -6.61 -3.01
CA ILE A 67 -14.76 -7.82 -3.83
C ILE A 67 -14.07 -9.02 -3.17
N MET A 68 -12.87 -8.83 -2.61
CA MET A 68 -12.17 -9.89 -1.88
C MET A 68 -13.03 -10.44 -0.73
N ILE A 69 -13.69 -9.56 0.05
CA ILE A 69 -14.56 -9.96 1.17
C ILE A 69 -15.85 -10.62 0.66
N LEU A 70 -16.52 -10.00 -0.31
CA LEU A 70 -17.84 -10.44 -0.76
C LEU A 70 -17.78 -11.76 -1.55
N ASP A 71 -16.75 -11.91 -2.39
CA ASP A 71 -16.62 -13.06 -3.28
C ASP A 71 -15.61 -14.09 -2.78
N ASN A 72 -15.01 -13.87 -1.61
CA ASN A 72 -13.95 -14.70 -1.02
C ASN A 72 -12.79 -14.95 -2.00
N LEU A 73 -12.37 -13.90 -2.71
CA LEU A 73 -11.32 -13.94 -3.73
C LEU A 73 -10.01 -13.39 -3.19
N ASN A 74 -8.89 -13.87 -3.73
CA ASN A 74 -7.61 -13.23 -3.48
C ASN A 74 -7.49 -11.88 -4.23
N TYR A 75 -6.53 -11.04 -3.84
CA TYR A 75 -6.36 -9.70 -4.42
C TYR A 75 -6.24 -9.73 -5.95
N ARG A 76 -5.52 -10.70 -6.50
CA ARG A 76 -5.28 -10.82 -7.95
C ARG A 76 -6.57 -11.14 -8.71
N GLU A 77 -7.38 -12.04 -8.18
CA GLU A 77 -8.69 -12.38 -8.73
C GLU A 77 -9.66 -11.20 -8.66
N ALA A 78 -9.68 -10.49 -7.52
CA ALA A 78 -10.50 -9.30 -7.34
C ALA A 78 -10.06 -8.13 -8.25
N ALA A 79 -8.75 -7.92 -8.44
CA ALA A 79 -8.19 -6.91 -9.34
C ALA A 79 -8.52 -7.20 -10.82
N LYS A 80 -8.48 -8.48 -11.23
CA LYS A 80 -8.92 -8.90 -12.57
C LYS A 80 -10.38 -8.57 -12.84
N LYS A 81 -11.26 -8.68 -11.84
CA LYS A 81 -12.68 -8.28 -11.97
C LYS A 81 -12.87 -6.78 -12.16
N LEU A 82 -11.91 -5.96 -11.70
CA LEU A 82 -11.94 -4.50 -11.84
C LEU A 82 -11.13 -3.98 -13.04
N SER A 83 -10.56 -4.87 -13.87
CA SER A 83 -9.64 -4.51 -14.97
C SER A 83 -8.47 -3.62 -14.53
N VAL A 84 -8.03 -3.78 -13.27
CA VAL A 84 -6.93 -3.01 -12.69
C VAL A 84 -5.60 -3.65 -13.11
N PRO A 85 -4.61 -2.89 -13.60
CA PRO A 85 -3.30 -3.45 -13.94
C PRO A 85 -2.63 -4.10 -12.73
N ASP A 86 -2.08 -5.31 -12.91
CA ASP A 86 -1.31 -6.05 -11.90
C ASP A 86 -0.15 -5.17 -11.38
N PHE A 87 -0.18 -4.79 -10.10
CA PHE A 87 1.00 -4.23 -9.43
C PHE A 87 1.86 -5.39 -8.92
N ILE A 88 3.09 -5.49 -9.43
CA ILE A 88 4.06 -6.53 -9.09
C ILE A 88 4.62 -6.26 -7.68
N TYR A 89 4.62 -7.31 -6.86
CA TYR A 89 5.10 -7.37 -5.47
C TYR A 89 6.61 -7.12 -5.34
#